data_AF-I0EKK2-F1
#
_entry.id   AF-I0EKK2-F1
#
_cell.length_a   1.000
_cell.length_b   1.000
_cell.length_c   1.000
_cell.angle_alpha   90.00
_cell.angle_beta   90.00
_cell.angle_gamma   90.00
#
_symmetry.space_group_name_H-M   'P 1'
#
loop_
_entity.id
_entity.type
_entity.pdbx_description
1 polymer ?
#
loop_
_entity_poly.entity_id
_entity_poly.type
_entity_poly.pdbx_seq_one_letter_code
_entity_poly.pdbx_strand_id
1 'polypeptide(L)'
;MKTNLFKGLGALSLALAMPLFGGAPIDVSMKTEKKFNNITNDFYQQSYLNIQSNVDSIVIQNIELNRGNCKDEVYDAVMQKLGYKDKYAILKNIENERDEILEQLKGIKEEKNMEGVTTSMGMQNATADIRYAIANLEYTIKNNEKLQKELNTINTYEELRKRLDNPNFHYFPRLDKNGFAPSTNEEPPKSKELYSLMAFHESLFEILKVVFSPNNDNFNGKVENLDKLSSRGCNSYAYGGFSIVSTKCISRNSYHRKYYLNDYVKGIVGDANYNDFMDEDFWKETLENYWGKKMSQEQLGKLRQDLANAEQKIYTAYLKKYKEVVLTQSNATLKIAQAKLLEFRKEHQREQQEYKQKHQQQRQENIKEEKQLTQKLAQLNQKIKNMKEQGNTIRVPLKFGQVFKTRACSNLKEAKIKTNKGTWTFSF
;
A
#
# COMPACT_ATOMS: atom_id res chain seq x y z
N MET A 1 -28.75 -88.86 -36.22
CA MET A 1 -27.65 -88.05 -35.66
C MET A 1 -28.24 -87.10 -34.62
N LYS A 2 -27.88 -87.29 -33.36
CA LYS A 2 -28.11 -86.33 -32.27
C LYS A 2 -27.13 -85.17 -32.43
N THR A 3 -27.58 -83.95 -32.10
CA THR A 3 -26.87 -83.04 -31.19
C THR A 3 -27.83 -81.97 -30.67
N ASN A 4 -28.03 -81.99 -29.35
CA ASN A 4 -28.53 -80.87 -28.56
C ASN A 4 -27.51 -79.72 -28.59
N LEU A 5 -27.97 -78.47 -28.50
CA LEU A 5 -27.17 -77.41 -27.87
C LEU A 5 -28.09 -76.36 -27.23
N PHE A 6 -28.38 -76.58 -25.94
CA PHE A 6 -28.85 -75.55 -25.01
C PHE A 6 -27.72 -74.51 -24.85
N LYS A 7 -27.97 -73.24 -25.21
CA LYS A 7 -27.19 -72.09 -24.75
C LYS A 7 -28.11 -70.90 -24.53
N GLY A 8 -28.31 -70.58 -23.26
CA GLY A 8 -29.06 -69.42 -22.78
C GLY A 8 -29.12 -69.40 -21.26
N LEU A 9 -27.96 -69.45 -20.59
CA LEU A 9 -27.89 -69.14 -19.16
C LEU A 9 -28.17 -67.64 -19.01
N GLY A 10 -29.40 -67.29 -18.62
CA GLY A 10 -29.69 -66.01 -17.98
C GLY A 10 -29.16 -66.07 -16.54
N ALA A 11 -28.44 -65.03 -16.11
CA ALA A 11 -28.04 -64.90 -14.72
C ALA A 11 -29.30 -64.79 -13.85
N LEU A 12 -29.53 -65.77 -12.97
CA LEU A 12 -30.60 -65.77 -11.98
C LEU A 12 -30.16 -64.84 -10.83
N SER A 13 -30.89 -63.75 -10.62
CA SER A 13 -30.64 -62.82 -9.50
C SER A 13 -31.08 -63.43 -8.17
N LEU A 14 -30.29 -63.23 -7.12
CA LEU A 14 -30.63 -63.64 -5.76
C LEU A 14 -31.46 -62.54 -5.08
N ALA A 15 -32.67 -62.87 -4.61
CA ALA A 15 -33.48 -61.95 -3.83
C ALA A 15 -33.11 -62.03 -2.34
N LEU A 16 -32.74 -60.91 -1.72
CA LEU A 16 -32.58 -60.81 -0.26
C LEU A 16 -33.94 -60.48 0.37
N ALA A 17 -34.58 -61.48 0.98
CA ALA A 17 -35.83 -61.33 1.72
C ALA A 17 -35.57 -61.28 3.24
N MET A 18 -36.19 -60.33 3.94
CA MET A 18 -36.34 -60.45 5.40
C MET A 18 -37.37 -61.57 5.69
N PRO A 19 -37.11 -62.47 6.65
CA PRO A 19 -37.77 -63.76 6.71
C PRO A 19 -39.18 -63.68 7.30
N LEU A 20 -40.18 -63.84 6.45
CA LEU A 20 -41.47 -64.45 6.79
C LEU A 20 -41.82 -65.39 5.64
N PHE A 21 -41.96 -66.68 5.95
CA PHE A 21 -41.98 -67.82 5.04
C PHE A 21 -42.89 -67.64 3.81
N GLY A 22 -42.25 -67.58 2.63
CA GLY A 22 -42.86 -67.49 1.30
C GLY A 22 -41.85 -66.88 0.33
N GLY A 23 -41.53 -67.55 -0.79
CA GLY A 23 -40.62 -67.00 -1.79
C GLY A 23 -41.11 -65.65 -2.34
N ALA A 24 -40.21 -64.84 -2.91
CA ALA A 24 -40.59 -63.55 -3.49
C ALA A 24 -41.75 -63.75 -4.51
N PRO A 25 -42.84 -62.95 -4.43
CA PRO A 25 -44.00 -63.08 -5.31
C PRO A 25 -43.72 -62.61 -6.75
N ILE A 26 -42.48 -62.18 -7.01
CA ILE A 26 -41.94 -61.83 -8.31
C ILE A 26 -40.57 -62.47 -8.48
N ASP A 27 -40.24 -62.80 -9.72
CA ASP A 27 -38.91 -63.15 -10.17
C ASP A 27 -38.39 -62.07 -11.13
N VAL A 28 -37.09 -61.86 -11.17
CA VAL A 28 -36.48 -60.78 -11.95
C VAL A 28 -35.32 -61.32 -12.77
N SER A 29 -35.29 -60.99 -14.06
CA SER A 29 -34.22 -61.39 -14.96
C SER A 29 -33.80 -60.27 -15.90
N MET A 30 -32.53 -60.30 -16.29
CA MET A 30 -31.99 -59.40 -17.29
C MET A 30 -32.04 -60.04 -18.67
N LYS A 31 -32.52 -59.29 -19.66
CA LYS A 31 -32.53 -59.70 -21.06
C LYS A 31 -31.97 -58.60 -21.94
N THR A 32 -31.06 -58.96 -22.84
CA THR A 32 -30.55 -58.04 -23.87
C THR A 32 -31.18 -58.39 -25.22
N GLU A 33 -31.65 -57.38 -25.94
CA GLU A 33 -32.22 -57.52 -27.27
C GLU A 33 -31.50 -56.61 -28.25
N LYS A 34 -31.22 -57.11 -29.46
CA LYS A 34 -30.78 -56.27 -30.57
C LYS A 34 -31.98 -55.52 -31.13
N LYS A 35 -31.90 -54.19 -31.15
CA LYS A 35 -32.90 -53.30 -31.73
C LYS A 35 -32.29 -52.59 -32.93
N PHE A 36 -33.03 -52.54 -34.02
CA PHE A 36 -32.66 -51.74 -35.18
C PHE A 36 -33.09 -50.29 -34.96
N ASN A 37 -32.19 -49.35 -35.22
CA ASN A 37 -32.47 -47.92 -35.18
C ASN A 37 -32.63 -47.41 -36.62
N ASN A 38 -33.87 -47.07 -36.99
CA ASN A 38 -34.20 -46.55 -38.33
C ASN A 38 -33.54 -45.20 -38.65
N ILE A 39 -33.07 -44.46 -37.64
CA ILE A 39 -32.51 -43.10 -37.81
C ILE A 39 -31.00 -43.16 -38.04
N THR A 40 -30.30 -44.00 -37.27
CA THR A 40 -28.85 -44.18 -37.44
C THR A 40 -28.50 -45.31 -38.41
N ASN A 41 -29.52 -46.04 -38.91
CA ASN A 41 -29.36 -47.24 -39.74
C ASN A 41 -28.42 -48.28 -39.12
N ASP A 42 -28.47 -48.44 -37.79
CA ASP A 42 -27.57 -49.33 -37.05
C ASP A 42 -28.33 -50.16 -36.00
N PHE A 43 -27.75 -51.31 -35.61
CA PHE A 43 -28.26 -52.18 -34.56
C PHE A 43 -27.60 -51.86 -33.23
N TYR A 44 -28.39 -51.58 -32.20
CA TYR A 44 -27.90 -51.40 -30.84
C TYR A 44 -28.44 -52.47 -29.90
N GLN A 45 -27.71 -52.75 -28.82
CA GLN A 45 -28.15 -53.67 -27.78
C GLN A 45 -28.91 -52.90 -26.70
N GLN A 46 -30.16 -53.26 -26.44
CA GLN A 46 -30.95 -52.71 -25.33
C GLN A 46 -31.14 -53.79 -24.28
N SER A 47 -30.71 -53.50 -23.06
CA SER A 47 -31.01 -54.34 -21.91
C SER A 47 -32.38 -53.99 -21.32
N TYR A 48 -33.02 -55.01 -20.77
CA TYR A 48 -34.34 -54.94 -20.15
C TYR A 48 -34.34 -55.74 -18.86
N LEU A 49 -35.02 -55.19 -17.85
CA LEU A 49 -35.38 -55.89 -16.64
C LEU A 49 -36.78 -56.49 -16.84
N ASN A 50 -36.86 -57.81 -16.80
CA ASN A 50 -38.11 -58.54 -16.84
C ASN A 50 -38.51 -58.88 -15.42
N ILE A 51 -39.70 -58.45 -15.02
CA ILE A 51 -40.30 -58.73 -13.71
C ILE A 51 -41.47 -59.67 -13.96
N GLN A 52 -41.29 -60.93 -13.61
CA GLN A 52 -42.30 -61.97 -13.76
C GLN A 52 -43.05 -62.16 -12.44
N SER A 53 -44.37 -62.28 -12.49
CA SER A 53 -45.16 -62.57 -11.29
C SER A 53 -45.26 -64.08 -11.03
N ASN A 54 -45.01 -64.48 -9.78
CA ASN A 54 -45.13 -65.85 -9.29
C ASN A 54 -46.44 -66.10 -8.53
N VAL A 55 -47.31 -65.10 -8.41
CA VAL A 55 -48.58 -65.17 -7.67
C VAL A 55 -49.65 -64.35 -8.38
N ASP A 56 -50.92 -64.67 -8.18
CA ASP A 56 -51.97 -63.80 -8.70
C ASP A 56 -52.09 -62.48 -7.92
N SER A 57 -52.52 -61.44 -8.63
CA SER A 57 -52.89 -60.13 -8.07
C SER A 57 -51.74 -59.37 -7.39
N ILE A 58 -50.58 -59.29 -8.06
CA ILE A 58 -49.51 -58.37 -7.65
C ILE A 58 -49.62 -57.07 -8.44
N VAL A 59 -49.45 -55.94 -7.76
CA VAL A 59 -49.42 -54.61 -8.37
C VAL A 59 -48.05 -54.03 -8.10
N ILE A 60 -47.22 -53.92 -9.13
CA ILE A 60 -45.98 -53.14 -9.04
C ILE A 60 -46.39 -51.70 -8.77
N GLN A 61 -45.85 -51.10 -7.72
CA GLN A 61 -46.10 -49.74 -7.26
C GLN A 61 -44.90 -48.82 -7.53
N ASN A 62 -43.69 -49.37 -7.50
CA ASN A 62 -42.47 -48.64 -7.81
C ASN A 62 -41.33 -49.56 -8.27
N ILE A 63 -40.42 -49.04 -9.09
CA ILE A 63 -39.17 -49.72 -9.48
C ILE A 63 -38.02 -48.70 -9.36
N GLU A 64 -37.14 -48.92 -8.40
CA GLU A 64 -35.89 -48.18 -8.22
C GLU A 64 -34.74 -49.02 -8.78
N LEU A 65 -34.00 -48.48 -9.75
CA LEU A 65 -32.86 -49.16 -10.36
C LEU A 65 -31.57 -48.50 -9.89
N ASN A 66 -30.70 -49.25 -9.20
CA ASN A 66 -29.33 -48.83 -8.93
C ASN A 66 -28.47 -49.13 -10.15
N ARG A 67 -28.24 -48.08 -10.94
CA ARG A 67 -27.59 -48.18 -12.24
C ARG A 67 -26.06 -48.07 -12.18
N GLY A 68 -25.42 -47.85 -11.01
CA GLY A 68 -23.97 -47.59 -10.98
C GLY A 68 -23.51 -46.52 -12.00
N ASN A 69 -22.35 -46.71 -12.64
CA ASN A 69 -21.85 -45.88 -13.76
C ASN A 69 -22.41 -46.37 -15.12
N CYS A 70 -23.72 -46.44 -15.26
CA CYS A 70 -24.33 -46.73 -16.55
C CYS A 70 -24.08 -45.59 -17.54
N LYS A 71 -23.28 -45.89 -18.56
CA LYS A 71 -23.10 -45.08 -19.76
C LYS A 71 -24.08 -45.60 -20.81
N ASP A 72 -25.25 -44.98 -20.92
CA ASP A 72 -26.18 -45.23 -22.03
C ASP A 72 -25.74 -44.36 -23.24
N GLU A 73 -24.57 -44.67 -23.80
CA GLU A 73 -23.94 -43.83 -24.85
C GLU A 73 -24.77 -43.75 -26.15
N VAL A 74 -25.64 -44.72 -26.43
CA VAL A 74 -26.42 -44.76 -27.67
C VAL A 74 -27.83 -44.17 -27.50
N TYR A 75 -28.49 -44.36 -26.35
CA TYR A 75 -29.86 -43.87 -26.16
C TYR A 75 -29.89 -42.36 -25.86
N ASP A 76 -28.95 -41.87 -25.04
CA ASP A 76 -28.86 -40.44 -24.71
C ASP A 76 -28.51 -39.59 -25.94
N ALA A 77 -27.62 -40.08 -26.81
CA ALA A 77 -27.24 -39.41 -28.05
C ALA A 77 -28.37 -39.35 -29.09
N VAL A 78 -29.24 -40.36 -29.14
CA VAL A 78 -30.37 -40.44 -30.09
C VAL A 78 -31.57 -39.64 -29.60
N MET A 79 -31.90 -39.68 -28.31
CA MET A 79 -33.03 -38.93 -27.76
C MET A 79 -32.77 -37.41 -27.72
N GLN A 80 -31.51 -36.98 -27.53
CA GLN A 80 -31.10 -35.58 -27.71
C GLN A 80 -31.30 -35.08 -29.15
N LYS A 81 -30.95 -35.89 -30.16
CA LYS A 81 -31.13 -35.54 -31.59
C LYS A 81 -32.61 -35.47 -32.01
N LEU A 82 -33.50 -36.17 -31.29
CA LEU A 82 -34.94 -36.21 -31.57
C LEU A 82 -35.77 -35.17 -30.78
N GLY A 83 -35.12 -34.29 -30.00
CA GLY A 83 -35.83 -33.27 -29.20
C GLY A 83 -36.60 -33.83 -28.01
N TYR A 84 -36.46 -35.12 -27.69
CA TYR A 84 -37.05 -35.73 -26.50
C TYR A 84 -36.23 -35.35 -25.26
N LYS A 85 -36.81 -34.51 -24.40
CA LYS A 85 -36.20 -34.13 -23.12
C LYS A 85 -36.24 -35.33 -22.15
N ASP A 86 -35.15 -36.08 -22.07
CA ASP A 86 -34.99 -37.13 -21.08
C ASP A 86 -35.06 -36.54 -19.65
N LYS A 87 -35.93 -37.11 -18.82
CA LYS A 87 -36.12 -36.68 -17.43
C LYS A 87 -34.85 -36.87 -16.59
N TYR A 88 -33.99 -37.85 -16.92
CA TYR A 88 -32.73 -38.06 -16.21
C TYR A 88 -31.68 -37.00 -16.58
N ALA A 89 -31.50 -36.69 -17.86
CA ALA A 89 -30.65 -35.57 -18.29
C ALA A 89 -31.10 -34.22 -17.68
N ILE A 90 -32.41 -33.98 -17.57
CA ILE A 90 -32.95 -32.77 -16.91
C ILE A 90 -32.62 -32.76 -15.41
N LEU A 91 -32.78 -33.89 -14.70
CA LEU A 91 -32.50 -33.97 -13.27
C LEU A 91 -31.02 -33.69 -12.99
N LYS A 92 -30.11 -34.32 -13.75
CA LYS A 92 -28.67 -34.12 -13.62
C LYS A 92 -28.27 -32.65 -13.83
N ASN A 93 -28.84 -31.98 -14.83
CA ASN A 93 -28.59 -30.57 -15.07
C ASN A 93 -29.05 -29.67 -13.90
N ILE A 94 -30.19 -29.99 -13.29
CA ILE A 94 -30.71 -29.26 -12.11
C ILE A 94 -29.86 -29.53 -10.87
N GLU A 95 -29.36 -30.76 -10.69
CA GLU A 95 -28.44 -31.10 -9.59
C GLU A 95 -27.10 -30.38 -9.75
N ASN A 96 -26.56 -30.28 -10.97
CA ASN A 96 -25.36 -29.47 -11.24
C ASN A 96 -25.59 -27.98 -10.90
N GLU A 97 -26.71 -27.39 -11.34
CA GLU A 97 -27.05 -25.99 -11.05
C GLU A 97 -27.19 -25.73 -9.53
N ARG A 98 -27.72 -26.72 -8.78
CA ARG A 98 -27.76 -26.67 -7.32
C ARG A 98 -26.36 -26.64 -6.71
N ASP A 99 -25.47 -27.49 -7.19
CA ASP A 99 -24.12 -27.60 -6.64
C ASP A 99 -23.29 -26.34 -6.95
N GLU A 100 -23.48 -25.74 -8.13
CA GLU A 100 -22.90 -24.43 -8.47
C GLU A 100 -23.35 -23.32 -7.49
N ILE A 101 -24.64 -23.25 -7.17
CA ILE A 101 -25.18 -22.27 -6.21
C ILE A 101 -24.62 -22.49 -4.80
N LEU A 102 -24.44 -23.75 -4.39
CA LEU A 102 -23.86 -24.08 -3.09
C LEU A 102 -22.41 -23.61 -2.98
N GLU A 103 -21.62 -23.75 -4.05
CA GLU A 103 -20.24 -23.27 -4.07
C GLU A 103 -20.18 -21.73 -4.04
N GLN A 104 -21.07 -21.04 -4.78
CA GLN A 104 -21.18 -19.57 -4.70
C GLN A 104 -21.52 -19.09 -3.28
N LEU A 105 -22.49 -19.72 -2.62
CA LEU A 105 -22.86 -19.39 -1.24
C LEU A 105 -21.72 -19.65 -0.24
N LYS A 106 -20.87 -20.64 -0.50
CA LYS A 106 -19.69 -20.93 0.31
C LYS A 106 -18.65 -19.82 0.17
N GLY A 107 -18.37 -19.36 -1.05
CA GLY A 107 -17.49 -18.21 -1.31
C GLY A 107 -17.95 -16.95 -0.57
N ILE A 108 -19.24 -16.60 -0.64
CA ILE A 108 -19.81 -15.43 0.06
C ILE A 108 -19.62 -15.54 1.59
N LYS A 109 -19.74 -16.74 2.17
CA LYS A 109 -19.53 -16.96 3.61
C LYS A 109 -18.06 -16.83 4.02
N GLU A 110 -17.16 -17.35 3.19
CA GLU A 110 -15.72 -17.25 3.42
C GLU A 110 -15.26 -15.78 3.37
N GLU A 111 -15.77 -14.98 2.43
CA GLU A 111 -15.51 -13.53 2.37
C GLU A 111 -15.97 -12.80 3.64
N LYS A 112 -17.19 -13.07 4.13
CA LYS A 112 -17.70 -12.48 5.38
C LYS A 112 -16.81 -12.80 6.58
N ASN A 113 -16.24 -14.00 6.65
CA ASN A 113 -15.37 -14.41 7.76
C ASN A 113 -14.02 -13.70 7.74
N MET A 114 -13.52 -13.30 6.57
CA MET A 114 -12.23 -12.62 6.41
C MET A 114 -12.33 -11.08 6.46
N GLU A 115 -13.55 -10.55 6.37
CA GLU A 115 -13.82 -9.12 6.14
C GLU A 115 -13.23 -8.18 7.22
N GLY A 116 -13.26 -8.58 8.50
CA GLY A 116 -12.80 -7.71 9.59
C GLY A 116 -11.31 -7.38 9.54
N VAL A 117 -10.48 -8.39 9.24
CA VAL A 117 -9.01 -8.25 9.20
C VAL A 117 -8.57 -7.54 7.91
N THR A 118 -9.12 -7.96 6.76
CA THR A 118 -8.78 -7.38 5.45
C THR A 118 -9.21 -5.92 5.33
N THR A 119 -10.36 -5.54 5.91
CA THR A 119 -10.83 -4.15 5.89
C THR A 119 -9.88 -3.23 6.65
N SER A 120 -9.40 -3.65 7.83
CA SER A 120 -8.48 -2.82 8.64
C SER A 120 -7.11 -2.65 7.98
N MET A 121 -6.55 -3.73 7.42
CA MET A 121 -5.23 -3.72 6.79
C MET A 121 -5.25 -3.01 5.43
N GLY A 122 -6.31 -3.20 4.64
CA GLY A 122 -6.52 -2.49 3.38
C GLY A 122 -6.69 -0.98 3.58
N MET A 123 -7.41 -0.57 4.62
CA MET A 123 -7.56 0.85 4.99
C MET A 123 -6.23 1.49 5.39
N GLN A 124 -5.40 0.77 6.15
CA GLN A 124 -4.07 1.25 6.52
C GLN A 124 -3.16 1.42 5.30
N ASN A 125 -3.18 0.48 4.36
CA ASN A 125 -2.39 0.58 3.14
C ASN A 125 -2.87 1.71 2.23
N ALA A 126 -4.19 1.87 2.07
CA ALA A 126 -4.77 2.93 1.25
C ALA A 126 -4.38 4.34 1.73
N THR A 127 -4.27 4.55 3.05
CA THR A 127 -3.95 5.87 3.61
C THR A 127 -2.48 6.04 4.03
N ALA A 128 -1.59 5.10 3.68
CA ALA A 128 -0.21 5.08 4.17
C ALA A 128 0.56 6.37 3.81
N ASP A 129 0.45 6.81 2.55
CA ASP A 129 1.15 8.00 2.06
C ASP A 129 0.67 9.28 2.76
N ILE A 130 -0.64 9.40 2.97
CA ILE A 130 -1.23 10.55 3.68
C ILE A 130 -0.80 10.55 5.15
N ARG A 131 -0.79 9.39 5.82
CA ARG A 131 -0.31 9.28 7.21
C ARG A 131 1.16 9.67 7.33
N TYR A 132 1.99 9.24 6.37
CA TYR A 132 3.39 9.62 6.31
C TYR A 132 3.56 11.13 6.10
N ALA A 133 2.80 11.74 5.19
CA ALA A 133 2.80 13.18 4.97
C ALA A 133 2.38 13.97 6.22
N ILE A 134 1.33 13.53 6.92
CA ILE A 134 0.88 14.11 8.20
C ILE A 134 2.00 14.07 9.24
N ALA A 135 2.63 12.90 9.44
CA ALA A 135 3.70 12.73 10.42
C ALA A 135 4.91 13.65 10.13
N ASN A 136 5.29 13.79 8.87
CA ASN A 136 6.37 14.70 8.46
C ASN A 136 6.02 16.17 8.72
N LEU A 137 4.77 16.57 8.48
CA LEU A 137 4.31 17.94 8.74
C LEU A 137 4.27 18.23 10.25
N GLU A 138 3.77 17.31 11.06
CA GLU A 138 3.78 17.42 12.53
C GLU A 138 5.20 17.52 13.08
N TYR A 139 6.13 16.73 12.55
CA TYR A 139 7.54 16.81 12.89
C TYR A 139 8.14 18.18 12.54
N THR A 140 7.83 18.69 11.34
CA THR A 140 8.30 20.01 10.87
C THR A 140 7.77 21.14 11.75
N ILE A 141 6.48 21.09 12.11
CA ILE A 141 5.84 22.07 13.00
C ILE A 141 6.52 22.04 14.38
N LYS A 142 6.63 20.86 14.99
CA LYS A 142 7.23 20.69 16.32
C LYS A 142 8.67 21.21 16.37
N ASN A 143 9.47 20.93 15.35
CA ASN A 143 10.85 21.41 15.28
C ASN A 143 10.93 22.93 15.09
N ASN A 144 10.04 23.53 14.29
CA ASN A 144 10.00 24.98 14.12
C ASN A 144 9.54 25.68 15.41
N GLU A 145 8.51 25.18 16.10
CA GLU A 145 8.08 25.73 17.38
C GLU A 145 9.19 25.65 18.44
N LYS A 146 9.92 24.52 18.48
CA LYS A 146 11.09 24.36 19.34
C LYS A 146 12.19 25.37 18.99
N LEU A 147 12.51 25.53 17.70
CA LEU A 147 13.47 26.53 17.22
C LEU A 147 13.07 27.94 17.67
N GLN A 148 11.82 28.34 17.48
CA GLN A 148 11.34 29.67 17.90
C GLN A 148 11.47 29.87 19.40
N LYS A 149 11.06 28.87 20.19
CA LYS A 149 11.16 28.93 21.66
C LYS A 149 12.61 29.10 22.10
N GLU A 150 13.52 28.30 21.57
CA GLU A 150 14.94 28.38 21.92
C GLU A 150 15.61 29.66 21.42
N LEU A 151 15.27 30.12 20.22
CA LEU A 151 15.81 31.36 19.67
C LEU A 151 15.39 32.58 20.51
N ASN A 152 14.19 32.55 21.08
CA ASN A 152 13.70 33.60 21.97
C ASN A 152 14.45 33.64 23.31
N THR A 153 15.02 32.53 23.79
CA THR A 153 15.80 32.53 25.04
C THR A 153 17.20 33.11 24.89
N ILE A 154 17.72 33.21 23.66
CA ILE A 154 19.10 33.62 23.39
C ILE A 154 19.24 35.12 23.53
N ASN A 155 20.03 35.62 24.48
CA ASN A 155 20.15 37.07 24.72
C ASN A 155 21.46 37.69 24.25
N THR A 156 22.47 36.88 23.97
CA THR A 156 23.78 37.34 23.49
C THR A 156 24.24 36.60 22.25
N TYR A 157 25.18 37.20 21.52
CA TYR A 157 25.78 36.60 20.33
C TYR A 157 26.59 35.34 20.67
N GLU A 158 27.26 35.33 21.83
CA GLU A 158 28.06 34.20 22.31
C GLU A 158 27.18 33.00 22.65
N GLU A 159 26.00 33.24 23.23
CA GLU A 159 25.01 32.18 23.43
C GLU A 159 24.51 31.64 22.08
N LEU A 160 24.20 32.52 21.12
CA LEU A 160 23.83 32.11 19.76
C LEU A 160 24.92 31.24 19.12
N ARG A 161 26.18 31.70 19.15
CA ARG A 161 27.34 30.99 18.61
C ARG A 161 27.52 29.61 19.22
N LYS A 162 27.43 29.49 20.56
CA LYS A 162 27.49 28.19 21.27
C LYS A 162 26.40 27.22 20.82
N ARG A 163 25.19 27.71 20.50
CA ARG A 163 24.11 26.86 19.97
C ARG A 163 24.39 26.41 18.54
N LEU A 164 24.90 27.31 17.71
CA LEU A 164 25.22 27.04 16.30
C LEU A 164 26.39 26.04 16.14
N ASP A 165 27.40 26.14 17.02
CA ASP A 165 28.56 25.26 17.01
C ASP A 165 28.25 23.87 17.59
N ASN A 166 27.10 23.70 18.25
CA ASN A 166 26.73 22.43 18.85
C ASN A 166 26.15 21.48 17.77
N PRO A 167 26.81 20.34 17.49
CA PRO A 167 26.38 19.42 16.45
C PRO A 167 24.99 18.84 16.73
N ASN A 168 24.55 18.76 17.99
CA ASN A 168 23.24 18.21 18.36
C ASN A 168 22.06 19.17 18.06
N PHE A 169 22.31 20.42 17.66
CA PHE A 169 21.29 21.41 17.32
C PHE A 169 21.10 21.53 15.79
N HIS A 170 20.72 20.43 15.15
CA HIS A 170 20.53 20.34 13.69
C HIS A 170 19.41 21.22 13.10
N TYR A 171 18.58 21.84 13.95
CA TYR A 171 17.43 22.66 13.54
C TYR A 171 17.71 24.16 13.55
N PHE A 172 18.85 24.61 14.09
CA PHE A 172 19.28 25.99 13.88
C PHE A 172 19.87 26.14 12.47
N PRO A 173 19.43 27.12 11.67
CA PRO A 173 20.06 27.41 10.39
C PRO A 173 21.53 27.76 10.60
N ARG A 174 22.44 26.86 10.20
CA ARG A 174 23.87 27.12 10.32
C ARG A 174 24.30 28.31 9.49
N LEU A 175 25.29 29.03 10.01
CA LEU A 175 25.88 30.22 9.40
C LEU A 175 27.04 29.91 8.47
N ASP A 176 27.54 28.67 8.45
CA ASP A 176 28.64 28.30 7.57
C ASP A 176 28.17 28.13 6.12
N LYS A 177 29.10 28.46 5.20
CA LYS A 177 29.18 28.37 3.71
C LYS A 177 27.92 28.23 2.84
N ASN A 178 26.83 27.63 3.31
CA ASN A 178 25.62 27.29 2.57
C ASN A 178 24.33 27.93 3.15
N GLY A 179 24.35 28.49 4.37
CA GLY A 179 23.12 28.97 5.04
C GLY A 179 22.69 30.40 4.68
N PHE A 180 23.67 31.31 4.56
CA PHE A 180 23.46 32.74 4.24
C PHE A 180 24.47 33.32 3.25
N ALA A 181 25.56 32.60 2.95
CA ALA A 181 26.40 32.92 1.80
C ALA A 181 25.79 32.30 0.53
N PRO A 182 25.90 32.94 -0.64
CA PRO A 182 25.47 32.35 -1.91
C PRO A 182 26.04 30.95 -2.12
N SER A 183 25.16 29.96 -2.32
CA SER A 183 25.53 28.57 -2.63
C SER A 183 26.21 28.45 -4.00
N THR A 184 25.89 29.39 -4.91
CA THR A 184 26.34 29.48 -6.30
C THR A 184 26.48 30.94 -6.75
N ASN A 185 27.01 31.18 -7.95
CA ASN A 185 27.27 32.52 -8.51
C ASN A 185 26.00 33.38 -8.75
N GLU A 186 24.80 32.78 -8.68
CA GLU A 186 23.56 33.40 -9.12
C GLU A 186 22.56 33.67 -7.99
N GLU A 187 22.68 33.00 -6.84
CA GLU A 187 21.69 33.10 -5.76
C GLU A 187 22.07 34.17 -4.72
N PRO A 188 21.26 35.21 -4.47
CA PRO A 188 21.57 36.21 -3.45
C PRO A 188 21.54 35.61 -2.03
N PRO A 189 22.28 36.19 -1.07
CA PRO A 189 22.19 35.77 0.32
C PRO A 189 20.76 35.98 0.84
N LYS A 190 20.27 35.08 1.69
CA LYS A 190 18.94 35.20 2.32
C LYS A 190 18.75 36.51 3.09
N SER A 191 19.84 37.13 3.53
CA SER A 191 19.86 38.49 4.07
C SER A 191 21.20 39.15 3.76
N LYS A 192 21.17 40.22 2.95
CA LYS A 192 22.35 41.05 2.64
C LYS A 192 22.90 41.74 3.89
N GLU A 193 22.02 42.12 4.83
CA GLU A 193 22.40 42.74 6.10
C GLU A 193 23.19 41.76 6.98
N LEU A 194 22.69 40.53 7.19
CA LEU A 194 23.42 39.50 7.94
C LEU A 194 24.75 39.14 7.30
N TYR A 195 24.75 39.01 5.97
CA TYR A 195 25.97 38.79 5.21
C TYR A 195 26.99 39.91 5.46
N SER A 196 26.56 41.17 5.43
CA SER A 196 27.43 42.33 5.62
C SER A 196 28.02 42.39 7.04
N LEU A 197 27.22 42.10 8.06
CA LEU A 197 27.68 42.03 9.45
C LEU A 197 28.69 40.92 9.67
N MET A 198 28.42 39.73 9.13
CA MET A 198 29.32 38.59 9.23
C MET A 198 30.64 38.84 8.50
N ALA A 199 30.58 39.35 7.28
CA ALA A 199 31.76 39.64 6.49
C ALA A 199 32.64 40.73 7.13
N PHE A 200 32.03 41.76 7.73
CA PHE A 200 32.77 42.77 8.49
C PHE A 200 33.38 42.20 9.77
N HIS A 201 32.63 41.41 10.54
CA HIS A 201 33.14 40.74 11.74
C HIS A 201 34.34 39.83 11.44
N GLU A 202 34.23 38.95 10.44
CA GLU A 202 35.32 38.06 10.05
C GLU A 202 36.54 38.85 9.55
N SER A 203 36.33 39.97 8.85
CA SER A 203 37.43 40.85 8.43
C SER A 203 38.18 41.43 9.62
N LEU A 204 37.44 41.95 10.61
CA LEU A 204 38.04 42.44 11.85
C LEU A 204 38.78 41.32 12.59
N PHE A 205 38.18 40.14 12.70
CA PHE A 205 38.78 38.99 13.37
C PHE A 205 40.11 38.55 12.73
N GLU A 206 40.16 38.48 11.40
CA GLU A 206 41.40 38.14 10.68
C GLU A 206 42.47 39.22 10.82
N ILE A 207 42.08 40.51 10.80
CA ILE A 207 43.01 41.61 11.06
C ILE A 207 43.56 41.52 12.49
N LEU A 208 42.69 41.31 13.48
CA LEU A 208 43.07 41.19 14.89
C LEU A 208 44.02 40.01 15.13
N LYS A 209 43.79 38.87 14.49
CA LYS A 209 44.72 37.73 14.53
C LYS A 209 46.10 38.10 14.01
N VAL A 210 46.18 38.91 12.95
CA VAL A 210 47.47 39.32 12.38
C VAL A 210 48.15 40.35 13.29
N VAL A 211 47.40 41.34 13.78
CA VAL A 211 47.94 42.46 14.56
C VAL A 211 48.37 42.04 15.97
N PHE A 212 47.57 41.20 16.63
CA PHE A 212 47.70 40.93 18.07
C PHE A 212 48.00 39.46 18.43
N SER A 213 48.33 38.57 17.48
CA SER A 213 48.68 37.19 17.82
C SER A 213 50.06 37.11 18.50
N PRO A 214 50.14 36.56 19.72
CA PRO A 214 51.38 36.54 20.49
C PRO A 214 52.39 35.46 20.08
N ASN A 215 52.02 34.49 19.22
CA ASN A 215 52.80 33.25 18.98
C ASN A 215 53.07 32.95 17.49
N ASN A 216 52.96 33.93 16.59
CA ASN A 216 53.11 33.65 15.15
C ASN A 216 54.53 33.99 14.66
N ASP A 217 55.52 33.21 15.11
CA ASP A 217 56.93 33.30 14.64
C ASP A 217 57.07 33.05 13.12
N ASN A 218 56.04 32.48 12.47
CA ASN A 218 55.98 32.33 11.01
C ASN A 218 55.43 33.57 10.29
N PHE A 219 54.83 34.51 11.01
CA PHE A 219 54.49 35.86 10.54
C PHE A 219 55.54 36.84 11.07
N ASN A 220 56.81 36.56 10.80
CA ASN A 220 57.91 37.48 11.07
C ASN A 220 57.74 38.78 10.27
N GLY A 221 57.00 39.73 10.85
CA GLY A 221 57.49 41.10 11.03
C GLY A 221 57.74 41.93 9.77
N LYS A 222 57.02 41.72 8.67
CA LYS A 222 57.10 42.64 7.52
C LYS A 222 55.73 43.12 7.05
N VAL A 223 55.62 44.44 6.88
CA VAL A 223 54.56 45.16 6.17
C VAL A 223 54.32 44.58 4.77
N GLU A 224 55.33 43.94 4.17
CA GLU A 224 55.21 43.14 2.93
C GLU A 224 54.14 42.02 2.99
N ASN A 225 53.73 41.59 4.19
CA ASN A 225 52.62 40.63 4.37
C ASN A 225 51.23 41.30 4.40
N LEU A 226 51.12 42.61 4.63
CA LEU A 226 49.88 43.38 4.41
C LEU A 226 49.53 43.46 2.93
N ASP A 227 50.53 43.67 2.08
CA ASP A 227 50.31 43.60 0.63
C ASP A 227 49.90 42.19 0.20
N LYS A 228 50.38 41.13 0.86
CA LYS A 228 49.86 39.76 0.66
C LYS A 228 48.45 39.59 1.24
N LEU A 229 48.10 40.24 2.35
CA LEU A 229 46.75 40.26 2.91
C LEU A 229 45.77 41.06 2.05
N SER A 230 46.19 42.13 1.37
CA SER A 230 45.34 42.91 0.47
C SER A 230 45.27 42.29 -0.93
N SER A 231 46.38 41.77 -1.47
CA SER A 231 46.42 41.11 -2.79
C SER A 231 45.90 39.67 -2.80
N ARG A 232 46.13 38.86 -1.75
CA ARG A 232 45.45 37.55 -1.57
C ARG A 232 44.10 37.68 -0.88
N GLY A 233 43.92 38.69 -0.02
CA GLY A 233 42.65 38.92 0.69
C GLY A 233 41.51 39.10 -0.27
N CYS A 234 41.65 39.96 -1.29
CA CYS A 234 40.55 40.15 -2.25
C CYS A 234 40.20 38.89 -3.09
N ASN A 235 41.02 37.82 -3.09
CA ASN A 235 40.86 36.66 -3.98
C ASN A 235 40.88 35.27 -3.28
N SER A 236 40.77 35.21 -1.96
CA SER A 236 40.92 33.94 -1.23
C SER A 236 39.64 33.08 -1.26
N TYR A 237 39.63 32.07 -2.14
CA TYR A 237 38.91 30.80 -1.95
C TYR A 237 39.84 29.69 -1.42
N ALA A 238 41.10 29.99 -1.11
CA ALA A 238 42.09 28.99 -0.73
C ALA A 238 41.95 28.64 0.76
N TYR A 239 41.33 27.48 1.03
CA TYR A 239 41.37 26.74 2.30
C TYR A 239 41.05 27.56 3.57
N GLY A 240 39.77 27.90 3.74
CA GLY A 240 39.20 28.22 5.06
C GLY A 240 39.36 29.66 5.56
N GLY A 241 39.98 30.57 4.80
CA GLY A 241 40.17 31.97 5.21
C GLY A 241 39.23 32.94 4.49
N PHE A 242 38.39 33.64 5.25
CA PHE A 242 37.60 34.77 4.77
C PHE A 242 38.50 35.86 4.18
N SER A 243 38.02 36.52 3.13
CA SER A 243 38.66 37.72 2.58
C SER A 243 38.41 38.88 3.53
N ILE A 244 39.47 39.62 3.89
CA ILE A 244 39.33 40.99 4.41
C ILE A 244 38.47 41.77 3.41
N VAL A 245 37.34 42.30 3.89
CA VAL A 245 36.54 43.27 3.15
C VAL A 245 37.24 44.61 3.36
N SER A 246 37.95 45.10 2.35
CA SER A 246 38.45 46.49 2.30
C SER A 246 37.69 47.26 1.22
N THR A 247 37.72 48.59 1.28
CA THR A 247 37.15 49.46 0.23
C THR A 247 37.69 49.09 -1.16
N LYS A 248 39.00 48.84 -1.27
CA LYS A 248 39.65 48.35 -2.49
C LYS A 248 39.13 46.97 -2.90
N CYS A 249 38.88 46.04 -1.97
CA CYS A 249 38.33 44.73 -2.32
C CYS A 249 36.85 44.79 -2.75
N ILE A 250 36.02 45.65 -2.16
CA ILE A 250 34.61 45.82 -2.56
C ILE A 250 34.53 46.33 -4.01
N SER A 251 35.41 47.26 -4.39
CA SER A 251 35.46 47.82 -5.75
C SER A 251 35.81 46.82 -6.85
N ARG A 252 36.44 45.68 -6.52
CA ARG A 252 36.88 44.64 -7.48
C ARG A 252 35.75 43.69 -7.93
N ASN A 253 34.50 43.93 -7.53
CA ASN A 253 33.29 43.23 -7.98
C ASN A 253 33.41 41.68 -7.99
N SER A 254 34.04 41.10 -6.96
CA SER A 254 34.13 39.64 -6.86
C SER A 254 32.81 39.03 -6.35
N TYR A 255 32.57 37.76 -6.71
CA TYR A 255 31.28 37.04 -6.74
C TYR A 255 30.30 37.22 -5.55
N HIS A 256 30.76 37.56 -4.34
CA HIS A 256 29.91 37.74 -3.14
C HIS A 256 29.83 39.18 -2.63
N ARG A 257 30.75 40.06 -3.04
CA ARG A 257 30.89 41.41 -2.46
C ARG A 257 29.83 42.39 -2.95
N LYS A 258 29.20 42.12 -4.10
CA LYS A 258 28.06 42.90 -4.61
C LYS A 258 26.85 42.92 -3.66
N TYR A 259 26.81 42.00 -2.69
CA TYR A 259 25.75 41.92 -1.69
C TYR A 259 26.11 42.60 -0.36
N TYR A 260 27.35 43.08 -0.22
CA TYR A 260 27.80 43.80 0.98
C TYR A 260 27.23 45.23 0.99
N LEU A 261 26.65 45.64 2.12
CA LEU A 261 25.99 46.92 2.31
C LEU A 261 26.86 47.83 3.19
N ASN A 262 27.69 48.68 2.56
CA ASN A 262 28.59 49.59 3.26
C ASN A 262 27.84 50.50 4.24
N ASP A 263 26.79 51.18 3.75
CA ASP A 263 26.04 52.17 4.53
C ASP A 263 25.33 51.54 5.73
N TYR A 264 24.91 50.27 5.60
CA TYR A 264 24.31 49.53 6.69
C TYR A 264 25.31 49.26 7.83
N VAL A 265 26.52 48.80 7.49
CA VAL A 265 27.56 48.53 8.50
C VAL A 265 28.06 49.85 9.11
N LYS A 266 28.27 50.89 8.30
CA LYS A 266 28.57 52.26 8.75
C LYS A 266 27.57 52.76 9.77
N GLY A 267 26.27 52.62 9.50
CA GLY A 267 25.20 53.02 10.43
C GLY A 267 25.24 52.29 11.77
N ILE A 268 25.92 51.14 11.86
CA ILE A 268 26.06 50.36 13.11
C ILE A 268 27.34 50.74 13.85
N VAL A 269 28.50 50.69 13.19
CA VAL A 269 29.78 50.89 13.87
C VAL A 269 30.19 52.35 13.98
N GLY A 270 29.66 53.21 13.10
CA GLY A 270 30.00 54.63 12.94
C GLY A 270 30.95 54.85 11.76
N ASP A 271 30.77 55.97 11.05
CA ASP A 271 31.54 56.27 9.82
C ASP A 271 33.04 56.30 10.04
N ALA A 272 33.50 56.93 11.14
CA ALA A 272 34.93 57.02 11.46
C ALA A 272 35.55 55.63 11.63
N ASN A 273 35.04 54.83 12.58
CA ASN A 273 35.54 53.48 12.82
C ASN A 273 35.41 52.58 11.59
N TYR A 274 34.32 52.70 10.84
CA TYR A 274 34.18 51.94 9.60
C TYR A 274 35.26 52.31 8.58
N ASN A 275 35.46 53.60 8.31
CA ASN A 275 36.41 54.04 7.31
C ASN A 275 37.83 53.62 7.71
N ASP A 276 38.22 53.82 8.97
CA ASP A 276 39.53 53.39 9.50
C ASP A 276 39.72 51.88 9.34
N PHE A 277 38.76 51.07 9.79
CA PHE A 277 38.91 49.61 9.75
C PHE A 277 38.85 49.01 8.34
N MET A 278 38.28 49.73 7.39
CA MET A 278 38.15 49.29 5.99
C MET A 278 39.23 49.89 5.09
N ASP A 279 40.04 50.81 5.61
CA ASP A 279 41.16 51.43 4.93
C ASP A 279 42.43 50.59 5.12
N GLU A 280 43.03 50.22 4.00
CA GLU A 280 44.28 49.46 3.99
C GLU A 280 45.44 50.31 4.52
N ASP A 281 45.45 51.60 4.22
CA ASP A 281 46.56 52.48 4.57
C ASP A 281 46.55 52.77 6.07
N PHE A 282 45.36 52.90 6.69
CA PHE A 282 45.20 52.92 8.14
C PHE A 282 45.85 51.71 8.82
N TRP A 283 45.60 50.49 8.33
CA TRP A 283 46.19 49.28 8.92
C TRP A 283 47.68 49.14 8.66
N LYS A 284 48.18 49.60 7.51
CA LYS A 284 49.62 49.67 7.22
C LYS A 284 50.34 50.56 8.23
N GLU A 285 49.85 51.79 8.40
CA GLU A 285 50.41 52.74 9.37
C GLU A 285 50.30 52.21 10.81
N THR A 286 49.15 51.66 11.17
CA THR A 286 48.90 51.07 12.50
C THR A 286 49.90 49.96 12.80
N LEU A 287 50.15 49.06 11.86
CA LEU A 287 51.07 47.94 12.01
C LEU A 287 52.54 48.39 12.05
N GLU A 288 52.93 49.33 11.20
CA GLU A 288 54.27 49.95 11.22
C GLU A 288 54.57 50.61 12.57
N ASN A 289 53.61 51.35 13.10
CA ASN A 289 53.75 52.02 14.38
C ASN A 289 53.76 51.03 15.55
N TYR A 290 52.92 49.99 15.50
CA TYR A 290 52.85 48.98 16.55
C TYR A 290 54.13 48.11 16.61
N TRP A 291 54.56 47.53 15.49
CA TRP A 291 55.76 46.67 15.44
C TRP A 291 57.06 47.45 15.54
N GLY A 292 57.08 48.68 15.01
CA GLY A 292 58.18 49.62 15.20
C GLY A 292 58.30 50.16 16.62
N LYS A 293 57.40 49.78 17.54
CA LYS A 293 57.32 50.28 18.93
C LYS A 293 57.21 51.81 19.01
N LYS A 294 56.61 52.44 18.00
CA LYS A 294 56.39 53.89 17.90
C LYS A 294 55.00 54.32 18.42
N MET A 295 54.08 53.37 18.57
CA MET A 295 52.74 53.61 19.09
C MET A 295 52.75 53.77 20.62
N SER A 296 52.15 54.86 21.11
CA SER A 296 52.00 55.09 22.55
C SER A 296 50.99 54.13 23.19
N GLN A 297 51.06 53.94 24.51
CA GLN A 297 50.08 53.14 25.25
C GLN A 297 48.66 53.72 25.15
N GLU A 298 48.53 55.04 25.05
CA GLU A 298 47.25 55.71 24.87
C GLU A 298 46.64 55.41 23.50
N GLN A 299 47.45 55.50 22.43
CA GLN A 299 47.02 55.16 21.07
C GLN A 299 46.60 53.69 20.96
N LEU A 300 47.38 52.79 21.56
CA LEU A 300 47.06 51.36 21.59
C LEU A 300 45.78 51.07 22.41
N GLY A 301 45.62 51.75 23.55
CA GLY A 301 44.42 51.65 24.38
C GLY A 301 43.17 52.10 23.64
N LYS A 302 43.25 53.25 22.95
CA LYS A 302 42.17 53.78 22.13
C LYS A 302 41.78 52.82 21.00
N LEU A 303 42.77 52.32 20.23
CA LEU A 303 42.52 51.37 19.15
C LEU A 303 41.79 50.11 19.65
N ARG A 304 42.24 49.53 20.78
CA ARG A 304 41.59 48.37 21.40
C ARG A 304 40.15 48.67 21.82
N GLN A 305 39.92 49.85 22.39
CA GLN A 305 38.58 50.29 22.80
C GLN A 305 37.66 50.47 21.59
N ASP A 306 38.14 51.11 20.52
CA ASP A 306 37.37 51.33 19.30
C ASP A 306 37.00 50.00 18.61
N LEU A 307 37.93 49.04 18.60
CA LEU A 307 37.70 47.69 18.08
C LEU A 307 36.67 46.92 18.92
N ALA A 308 36.82 46.91 20.24
CA ALA A 308 35.87 46.25 21.15
C ALA A 308 34.46 46.85 21.05
N ASN A 309 34.36 48.19 20.95
CA ASN A 309 33.10 48.89 20.76
C ASN A 309 32.43 48.52 19.43
N ALA A 310 33.20 48.47 18.34
CA ALA A 310 32.67 48.07 17.03
C ALA A 310 32.21 46.61 17.03
N GLU A 311 32.99 45.71 17.62
CA GLU A 311 32.64 44.29 17.76
C GLU A 311 31.33 44.11 18.54
N GLN A 312 31.17 44.76 19.70
CA GLN A 312 29.95 44.69 20.50
C GLN A 312 28.72 45.21 19.74
N LYS A 313 28.87 46.31 18.99
CA LYS A 313 27.80 46.87 18.15
C LYS A 313 27.41 45.87 17.04
N ILE A 314 28.38 45.24 16.40
CA ILE A 314 28.16 44.22 15.37
C ILE A 314 27.45 43.01 15.96
N TYR A 315 27.91 42.46 17.09
CA TYR A 315 27.26 41.32 17.76
C TYR A 315 25.81 41.59 18.13
N THR A 316 25.54 42.79 18.65
CA THR A 316 24.18 43.22 19.00
C THR A 316 23.29 43.30 17.75
N ALA A 317 23.77 43.97 16.69
CA ALA A 317 23.05 44.09 15.44
C ALA A 317 22.85 42.72 14.76
N TYR A 318 23.86 41.86 14.82
CA TYR A 318 23.86 40.52 14.24
C TYR A 318 22.80 39.66 14.89
N LEU A 319 22.80 39.55 16.23
CA LEU A 319 21.81 38.77 16.97
C LEU A 319 20.39 39.23 16.65
N LYS A 320 20.16 40.56 16.66
CA LYS A 320 18.85 41.14 16.35
C LYS A 320 18.40 40.73 14.95
N LYS A 321 19.25 40.93 13.94
CA LYS A 321 18.92 40.62 12.55
C LYS A 321 18.76 39.12 12.32
N TYR A 322 19.57 38.30 12.99
CA TYR A 322 19.51 36.85 12.88
C TYR A 322 18.16 36.35 13.40
N LYS A 323 17.74 36.82 14.58
CA LYS A 323 16.42 36.52 15.13
C LYS A 323 15.31 36.92 14.17
N GLU A 324 15.34 38.13 13.66
CA GLU A 324 14.32 38.65 12.73
C GLU A 324 14.17 37.76 11.48
N VAL A 325 15.30 37.40 10.84
CA VAL A 325 15.30 36.61 9.62
C VAL A 325 14.85 35.18 9.87
N VAL A 326 15.38 34.54 10.91
CA VAL A 326 15.06 33.14 11.23
C VAL A 326 13.62 33.00 11.73
N LEU A 327 13.13 33.92 12.57
CA LEU A 327 11.73 33.91 13.01
C LEU A 327 10.77 34.15 11.85
N THR A 328 11.08 35.09 10.95
CA THR A 328 10.28 35.33 9.73
C THR A 328 10.18 34.06 8.87
N GLN A 329 11.31 33.40 8.60
CA GLN A 329 11.34 32.15 7.82
C GLN A 329 10.60 31.02 8.52
N SER A 330 10.79 30.88 9.83
CA SER A 330 10.12 29.87 10.64
C SER A 330 8.60 30.09 10.65
N ASN A 331 8.13 31.33 10.82
CA ASN A 331 6.70 31.67 10.76
C ASN A 331 6.08 31.37 9.40
N ALA A 332 6.78 31.69 8.30
CA ALA A 332 6.33 31.33 6.96
C ALA A 332 6.22 29.80 6.79
N THR A 333 7.22 29.06 7.28
CA THR A 333 7.24 27.59 7.25
C THR A 333 6.09 27.00 8.06
N LEU A 334 5.86 27.49 9.29
CA LEU A 334 4.75 27.05 10.13
C LEU A 334 3.40 27.30 9.47
N LYS A 335 3.18 28.48 8.91
CA LYS A 335 1.93 28.82 8.21
C LYS A 335 1.64 27.85 7.07
N ILE A 336 2.65 27.55 6.24
CA ILE A 336 2.51 26.60 5.12
C ILE A 336 2.27 25.18 5.65
N ALA A 337 3.05 24.74 6.64
CA ALA A 337 2.96 23.39 7.19
C ALA A 337 1.59 23.15 7.87
N GLN A 338 1.09 24.12 8.62
CA GLN A 338 -0.23 24.05 9.27
C GLN A 338 -1.38 24.01 8.25
N ALA A 339 -1.30 24.82 7.19
CA ALA A 339 -2.29 24.80 6.11
C ALA A 339 -2.34 23.44 5.41
N LYS A 340 -1.17 22.90 5.03
CA LYS A 340 -1.05 21.56 4.43
C LYS A 340 -1.51 20.45 5.37
N LEU A 341 -1.19 20.55 6.66
CA LEU A 341 -1.60 19.56 7.65
C LEU A 341 -3.13 19.49 7.75
N LEU A 342 -3.80 20.64 7.72
CA LEU A 342 -5.27 20.69 7.71
C LEU A 342 -5.85 20.04 6.45
N GLU A 343 -5.27 20.31 5.29
CA GLU A 343 -5.65 19.70 4.02
C GLU A 343 -5.50 18.17 4.04
N PHE A 344 -4.32 17.67 4.40
CA PHE A 344 -4.07 16.22 4.48
C PHE A 344 -4.95 15.53 5.52
N ARG A 345 -5.28 16.18 6.64
CA ARG A 345 -6.21 15.61 7.63
C ARG A 345 -7.63 15.49 7.08
N LYS A 346 -8.11 16.47 6.31
CA LYS A 346 -9.42 16.40 5.64
C LYS A 346 -9.42 15.30 4.59
N GLU A 347 -8.35 15.21 3.80
CA GLU A 347 -8.21 14.18 2.78
C GLU A 347 -8.16 12.77 3.39
N HIS A 348 -7.38 12.59 4.45
CA HIS A 348 -7.35 11.35 5.21
C HIS A 348 -8.76 10.96 5.69
N GLN A 349 -9.51 11.91 6.27
CA GLN A 349 -10.89 11.64 6.71
C GLN A 349 -11.81 11.26 5.56
N ARG A 350 -11.69 11.92 4.40
CA ARG A 350 -12.45 11.64 3.20
C ARG A 350 -12.18 10.23 2.68
N GLU A 351 -10.92 9.84 2.50
CA GLU A 351 -10.56 8.49 2.07
C GLU A 351 -11.04 7.42 3.04
N GLN A 352 -10.93 7.68 4.35
CA GLN A 352 -11.47 6.78 5.36
C GLN A 352 -13.00 6.60 5.24
N GLN A 353 -13.73 7.65 4.89
CA GLN A 353 -15.18 7.58 4.67
C GLN A 353 -15.51 6.86 3.38
N GLU A 354 -14.84 7.18 2.26
CA GLU A 354 -15.04 6.54 0.97
C GLU A 354 -14.75 5.04 1.03
N TYR A 355 -13.67 4.64 1.69
CA TYR A 355 -13.34 3.23 1.90
C TYR A 355 -14.43 2.51 2.72
N LYS A 356 -14.89 3.12 3.82
CA LYS A 356 -15.99 2.57 4.62
C LYS A 356 -17.29 2.45 3.81
N GLN A 357 -17.62 3.46 3.00
CA GLN A 357 -18.81 3.45 2.16
C GLN A 357 -18.74 2.35 1.09
N LYS A 358 -17.60 2.22 0.39
CA LYS A 358 -17.38 1.18 -0.63
C LYS A 358 -17.52 -0.22 -0.04
N HIS A 359 -16.90 -0.47 1.13
CA HIS A 359 -17.05 -1.75 1.82
C HIS A 359 -18.49 -1.99 2.31
N GLN A 360 -19.19 -0.95 2.75
CA GLN A 360 -20.60 -1.07 3.13
C GLN A 360 -21.50 -1.38 1.93
N GLN A 361 -21.25 -0.78 0.77
CA GLN A 361 -21.95 -1.08 -0.48
C GLN A 361 -21.72 -2.53 -0.91
N GLN A 362 -20.46 -2.99 -0.92
CA GLN A 362 -20.12 -4.38 -1.25
C GLN A 362 -20.86 -5.37 -0.33
N ARG A 363 -20.93 -5.08 0.99
CA ARG A 363 -21.71 -5.91 1.92
C ARG A 363 -23.19 -5.97 1.57
N GLN A 364 -23.79 -4.84 1.18
CA GLN A 364 -25.20 -4.82 0.78
C GLN A 364 -25.44 -5.63 -0.49
N GLU A 365 -24.51 -5.60 -1.45
CA GLU A 365 -24.55 -6.41 -2.67
C GLU A 365 -24.43 -7.91 -2.34
N ASN A 366 -23.44 -8.31 -1.55
CA ASN A 366 -23.25 -9.70 -1.13
C ASN A 366 -24.48 -10.24 -0.36
N ILE A 367 -25.12 -9.42 0.49
CA ILE A 367 -26.37 -9.79 1.18
C ILE A 367 -27.53 -9.97 0.19
N LYS A 368 -27.60 -9.13 -0.85
CA LYS A 368 -28.65 -9.22 -1.86
C LYS A 368 -28.47 -10.47 -2.74
N GLU A 369 -27.24 -10.75 -3.13
CA GLU A 369 -26.87 -11.96 -3.89
C GLU A 369 -27.14 -13.24 -3.08
N GLU A 370 -26.71 -13.29 -1.82
CA GLU A 370 -26.97 -14.41 -0.92
C GLU A 370 -28.47 -14.71 -0.79
N LYS A 371 -29.31 -13.68 -0.66
CA LYS A 371 -30.78 -13.84 -0.62
C LYS A 371 -31.33 -14.42 -1.92
N GLN A 372 -30.85 -13.96 -3.07
CA GLN A 372 -31.29 -14.45 -4.39
C GLN A 372 -30.88 -15.91 -4.59
N LEU A 373 -29.62 -16.25 -4.30
CA LEU A 373 -29.10 -17.61 -4.39
C LEU A 373 -29.83 -18.57 -3.45
N THR A 374 -30.11 -18.13 -2.21
CA THR A 374 -30.86 -18.94 -1.23
C THR A 374 -32.29 -19.22 -1.71
N GLN A 375 -32.98 -18.23 -2.29
CA GLN A 375 -34.30 -18.42 -2.88
C GLN A 375 -34.26 -19.39 -4.07
N LYS A 376 -33.29 -19.24 -4.98
CA LYS A 376 -33.11 -20.12 -6.14
C LYS A 376 -32.80 -21.56 -5.69
N LEU A 377 -31.94 -21.73 -4.70
CA LEU A 377 -31.61 -23.03 -4.10
C LEU A 377 -32.86 -23.72 -3.54
N ALA A 378 -33.74 -22.99 -2.85
CA ALA A 378 -35.00 -23.54 -2.34
C ALA A 378 -35.92 -24.02 -3.48
N GLN A 379 -36.02 -23.25 -4.57
CA GLN A 379 -36.80 -23.63 -5.75
C GLN A 379 -36.23 -24.89 -6.44
N LEU A 380 -34.92 -24.96 -6.63
CA LEU A 380 -34.27 -26.15 -7.22
C LEU A 380 -34.44 -27.38 -6.33
N ASN A 381 -34.27 -27.25 -5.01
CA ASN A 381 -34.49 -28.36 -4.07
C ASN A 381 -35.93 -28.89 -4.15
N GLN A 382 -36.93 -28.01 -4.23
CA GLN A 382 -38.33 -28.42 -4.40
C GLN A 382 -38.55 -29.11 -5.75
N LYS A 383 -37.94 -28.61 -6.83
CA LYS A 383 -38.03 -29.21 -8.17
C LYS A 383 -37.40 -30.60 -8.23
N ILE A 384 -36.21 -30.77 -7.64
CA ILE A 384 -35.52 -32.06 -7.50
C ILE A 384 -36.40 -33.03 -6.73
N LYS A 385 -36.97 -32.61 -5.59
CA LYS A 385 -37.90 -33.42 -4.79
C LYS A 385 -39.10 -33.87 -5.60
N ASN A 386 -39.80 -32.94 -6.26
CA ASN A 386 -40.94 -33.25 -7.12
C ASN A 386 -40.58 -34.21 -8.25
N MET A 387 -39.42 -34.03 -8.90
CA MET A 387 -38.97 -34.92 -9.98
C MET A 387 -38.63 -36.32 -9.49
N LYS A 388 -38.01 -36.44 -8.31
CA LYS A 388 -37.73 -37.73 -7.67
C LYS A 388 -39.02 -38.44 -7.24
N GLU A 389 -40.01 -37.69 -6.76
CA GLU A 389 -41.34 -38.22 -6.37
C GLU A 389 -42.20 -38.59 -7.59
N GLN A 390 -42.28 -37.74 -8.62
CA GLN A 390 -43.06 -37.97 -9.84
C GLN A 390 -42.44 -39.02 -10.78
N GLY A 391 -41.17 -39.37 -10.59
CA GLY A 391 -40.52 -40.48 -11.31
C GLY A 391 -41.05 -41.86 -10.94
N ASN A 392 -41.77 -41.99 -9.81
CA ASN A 392 -41.98 -43.27 -9.16
C ASN A 392 -43.40 -43.43 -8.60
N THR A 393 -44.36 -43.66 -9.49
CA THR A 393 -45.57 -44.45 -9.14
C THR A 393 -46.11 -45.14 -10.39
N ILE A 394 -45.40 -46.16 -10.85
CA ILE A 394 -45.95 -47.11 -11.82
C ILE A 394 -46.93 -47.99 -11.06
N ARG A 395 -48.20 -48.06 -11.48
CA ARG A 395 -49.16 -49.07 -11.01
C ARG A 395 -49.40 -50.07 -12.13
N VAL A 396 -48.72 -51.21 -12.08
CA VAL A 396 -48.88 -52.29 -13.07
C VAL A 396 -49.41 -53.54 -12.37
N PRO A 397 -50.67 -53.92 -12.59
CA PRO A 397 -51.19 -55.19 -12.14
C PRO A 397 -50.63 -56.32 -13.01
N LEU A 398 -50.16 -57.39 -12.37
CA LEU A 398 -49.74 -58.64 -13.02
C LEU A 398 -50.51 -59.82 -12.42
N LYS A 399 -50.93 -60.72 -13.31
CA LYS A 399 -51.42 -62.06 -12.99
C LYS A 399 -50.27 -63.06 -12.95
N PHE A 400 -50.51 -64.25 -12.40
CA PHE A 400 -49.52 -65.32 -12.37
C PHE A 400 -48.92 -65.57 -13.77
N GLY A 401 -47.59 -65.64 -13.84
CA GLY A 401 -46.83 -65.87 -15.07
C GLY A 401 -46.71 -64.66 -16.00
N GLN A 402 -47.37 -63.52 -15.71
CA GLN A 402 -47.22 -62.32 -16.53
C GLN A 402 -45.87 -61.64 -16.27
N VAL A 403 -45.26 -61.16 -17.35
CA VAL A 403 -43.96 -60.48 -17.34
C VAL A 403 -44.16 -59.01 -17.65
N PHE A 404 -43.80 -58.14 -16.71
CA PHE A 404 -43.61 -56.72 -16.96
C PHE A 404 -42.17 -56.48 -17.41
N LYS A 405 -42.00 -55.82 -18.55
CA LYS A 405 -40.69 -55.54 -19.12
C LYS A 405 -40.42 -54.05 -19.06
N THR A 406 -39.38 -53.66 -18.34
CA THR A 406 -38.90 -52.27 -18.31
C THR A 406 -37.48 -52.19 -18.82
N ARG A 407 -37.10 -51.04 -19.36
CA ARG A 407 -35.71 -50.85 -19.83
C ARG A 407 -34.77 -50.83 -18.63
N ALA A 408 -33.61 -51.45 -18.83
CA ALA A 408 -32.52 -51.45 -17.87
C ALA A 408 -31.20 -51.25 -18.60
N CYS A 409 -30.18 -50.91 -17.84
CA CYS A 409 -28.82 -50.84 -18.34
C CYS A 409 -28.13 -52.21 -18.22
N SER A 410 -27.14 -52.49 -19.08
CA SER A 410 -26.39 -53.75 -19.06
C SER A 410 -25.64 -54.00 -17.74
N ASN A 411 -25.28 -52.94 -17.02
CA ASN A 411 -24.51 -52.99 -15.76
C ASN A 411 -25.37 -52.68 -14.52
N LEU A 412 -26.67 -53.00 -14.57
CA LEU A 412 -27.58 -52.84 -13.43
C LEU A 412 -27.04 -53.64 -12.24
N LYS A 413 -26.80 -53.00 -11.09
CA LYS A 413 -26.28 -53.67 -9.89
C LYS A 413 -27.39 -54.17 -8.98
N GLU A 414 -28.42 -53.35 -8.82
CA GLU A 414 -29.52 -53.62 -7.90
C GLU A 414 -30.83 -53.08 -8.49
N ALA A 415 -31.92 -53.83 -8.30
CA ALA A 415 -33.28 -53.37 -8.55
C ALA A 415 -34.11 -53.52 -7.28
N LYS A 416 -34.65 -52.42 -6.78
CA LYS A 416 -35.59 -52.40 -5.67
C LYS A 416 -37.00 -52.19 -6.20
N ILE A 417 -37.83 -53.21 -6.06
CA ILE A 417 -39.19 -53.24 -6.60
C ILE A 417 -40.18 -53.22 -5.44
N LYS A 418 -41.04 -52.21 -5.41
CA LYS A 418 -42.17 -52.11 -4.46
C LYS A 418 -43.42 -52.62 -5.14
N THR A 419 -44.17 -53.49 -4.47
CA THR A 419 -45.50 -53.94 -4.89
C THR A 419 -46.51 -53.77 -3.75
N ASN A 420 -47.78 -54.05 -4.04
CA ASN A 420 -48.82 -54.14 -3.01
C ASN A 420 -48.59 -55.28 -1.99
N LYS A 421 -47.65 -56.20 -2.23
CA LYS A 421 -47.35 -57.33 -1.34
C LYS A 421 -46.03 -57.18 -0.57
N GLY A 422 -45.29 -56.07 -0.74
CA GLY A 422 -43.98 -55.87 -0.11
C GLY A 422 -42.99 -55.08 -0.96
N THR A 423 -41.74 -55.02 -0.52
CA THR A 423 -40.62 -54.44 -1.29
C THR A 423 -39.48 -55.45 -1.32
N TRP A 424 -38.91 -55.67 -2.50
CA TRP A 424 -37.82 -56.62 -2.69
C TRP A 424 -36.66 -55.96 -3.40
N THR A 425 -35.46 -56.34 -3.00
CA THR A 425 -34.22 -55.92 -3.61
C THR A 425 -33.58 -57.12 -4.30
N PHE A 426 -33.27 -56.96 -5.58
CA PHE A 426 -32.63 -57.95 -6.44
C PHE A 426 -31.25 -57.46 -6.83
N SER A 427 -30.23 -58.29 -6.64
CA SER A 427 -28.86 -58.00 -7.05
C SER A 427 -28.48 -58.87 -8.27
N PHE A 428 -27.75 -58.28 -9.22
CA PHE A 428 -27.40 -58.91 -10.51
C PHE A 428 -25.89 -59.11 -10.67
#